data_AF-A0A0F2PS33-F1
#
_entry.id   AF-A0A0F2PS33-F1
#
_cell.length_a   1.000
_cell.length_b   1.000
_cell.length_c   1.000
_cell.angle_alpha   90.00
_cell.angle_beta   90.00
_cell.angle_gamma   90.00
#
_symmetry.space_group_name_H-M   'P 1'
#
loop_
_entity.id
_entity.type
_entity.pdbx_description
1 polymer ?
#
loop_
_entity_poly.entity_id
_entity_poly.type
_entity_poly.pdbx_seq_one_letter_code
_entity_poly.pdbx_strand_id
1 'polypeptide(L)'
;MRDRLTRGFVAGVIAAIATNIYGFTTYALDLNTLRYPDWIGIVIFNHAPPFTSFQVILATLVHLVFGGITGTIFVYLIPQVTSKNLLFKGWLFGFSVYLIIYSLDLLLHLEGLAVMPLKTTLSDFIGASIYGLVLAEVAKWLTNKLPVS
;
A
#
# COMPACT_ATOMS: atom_id res chain seq x y z
N MET A 1 20.64 -8.72 -2.09
CA MET A 1 19.73 -8.35 -3.20
C MET A 1 20.39 -7.23 -3.97
N ARG A 2 21.09 -7.61 -5.05
CA ARG A 2 21.94 -6.71 -5.86
C ARG A 2 21.09 -5.79 -6.76
N ASP A 3 19.86 -6.19 -7.05
CA ASP A 3 18.96 -5.50 -7.97
C ASP A 3 17.99 -4.54 -7.24
N ARG A 4 17.87 -3.30 -7.76
CA ARG A 4 17.04 -2.23 -7.20
C ARG A 4 15.56 -2.57 -7.29
N LEU A 5 15.15 -3.21 -8.37
CA LEU A 5 13.77 -3.65 -8.56
C LEU A 5 13.38 -4.65 -7.48
N THR A 6 14.17 -5.71 -7.30
CA THR A 6 13.90 -6.74 -6.29
C THR A 6 13.84 -6.14 -4.88
N ARG A 7 14.75 -5.23 -4.54
CA ARG A 7 14.76 -4.55 -3.24
C ARG A 7 13.50 -3.71 -3.03
N GLY A 8 13.11 -2.92 -4.01
CA GLY A 8 11.90 -2.10 -3.95
C GLY A 8 10.65 -2.96 -3.87
N PHE A 9 10.59 -4.04 -4.64
CA PHE A 9 9.50 -4.99 -4.62
C PHE A 9 9.33 -5.65 -3.24
N VAL A 10 10.40 -6.19 -2.67
CA VAL A 10 10.35 -6.83 -1.34
C VAL A 10 9.98 -5.81 -0.26
N ALA A 11 10.53 -4.59 -0.32
CA ALA A 11 10.17 -3.54 0.63
C ALA A 11 8.69 -3.15 0.54
N GLY A 12 8.16 -3.03 -0.68
CA GLY A 12 6.76 -2.75 -0.95
C GLY A 12 5.82 -3.87 -0.49
N VAL A 13 6.18 -5.14 -0.70
CA VAL A 13 5.42 -6.29 -0.21
C VAL A 13 5.37 -6.29 1.32
N ILE A 14 6.49 -6.08 2.01
CA ILE A 14 6.54 -6.03 3.48
C ILE A 14 5.69 -4.87 4.00
N ALA A 15 5.78 -3.70 3.38
CA ALA A 15 4.93 -2.56 3.71
C ALA A 15 3.44 -2.86 3.50
N ALA A 16 3.07 -3.50 2.39
CA ALA A 16 1.69 -3.90 2.13
C ALA A 16 1.20 -4.95 3.14
N ILE A 17 2.04 -5.89 3.59
CA ILE A 17 1.69 -6.82 4.68
C ILE A 17 1.36 -6.04 5.95
N ALA A 18 2.21 -5.10 6.36
CA ALA A 18 1.97 -4.27 7.55
C ALA A 18 0.66 -3.47 7.44
N THR A 19 0.39 -2.87 6.27
CA THR A 19 -0.84 -2.14 6.00
C THR A 19 -2.08 -3.05 5.99
N ASN A 20 -2.00 -4.27 5.45
CA ASN A 20 -3.09 -5.23 5.53
C ASN A 20 -3.37 -5.65 6.99
N ILE A 21 -2.35 -5.95 7.80
CA ILE A 21 -2.53 -6.27 9.22
C ILE A 21 -3.29 -5.15 9.92
N TYR A 22 -2.89 -3.90 9.68
CA TYR A 22 -3.60 -2.72 10.18
C TYR A 22 -5.06 -2.68 9.68
N GLY A 23 -5.29 -2.81 8.38
CA GLY A 23 -6.62 -2.73 7.77
C GLY A 23 -7.58 -3.82 8.24
N PHE A 24 -7.11 -5.06 8.41
CA PHE A 24 -7.91 -6.14 9.00
C PHE A 24 -8.23 -5.86 10.47
N THR A 25 -7.29 -5.29 11.22
CA THR A 25 -7.49 -4.93 12.63
C THR A 25 -8.51 -3.80 12.77
N THR A 26 -8.40 -2.73 11.99
CA THR A 26 -9.36 -1.61 12.06
C THR A 26 -10.74 -2.00 11.58
N TYR A 27 -10.83 -2.88 10.58
CA TYR A 27 -12.10 -3.46 10.16
C TYR A 27 -12.76 -4.30 11.27
N ALA A 28 -11.99 -5.14 11.96
CA ALA A 28 -12.50 -5.95 13.09
C ALA A 28 -12.97 -5.08 14.28
N LEU A 29 -12.43 -3.87 14.42
CA LEU A 29 -12.81 -2.89 15.44
C LEU A 29 -13.91 -1.91 14.99
N ASP A 30 -14.51 -2.12 13.81
CA ASP A 30 -15.49 -1.21 13.16
C ASP A 30 -14.97 0.24 12.96
N LEU A 31 -13.66 0.43 12.94
CA LEU A 31 -13.00 1.71 12.63
C LEU A 31 -12.87 1.95 11.12
N ASN A 32 -13.11 0.90 10.31
CA ASN A 32 -13.05 0.94 8.86
C ASN A 32 -14.17 0.08 8.26
N THR A 33 -14.84 0.56 7.22
CA THR A 33 -15.89 -0.21 6.51
C THR A 33 -15.36 -1.05 5.35
N LEU A 34 -14.14 -0.81 4.88
CA LEU A 34 -13.59 -1.44 3.68
C LEU A 34 -12.12 -1.79 3.86
N ARG A 35 -11.76 -3.08 3.77
CA ARG A 35 -10.35 -3.50 3.88
C ARG A 35 -9.62 -3.24 2.56
N TYR A 36 -8.29 -3.12 2.58
CA TYR A 36 -7.51 -2.97 1.35
C TYR A 36 -7.74 -4.10 0.30
N PRO A 37 -7.89 -5.37 0.70
CA PRO A 37 -8.29 -6.42 -0.23
C PRO A 37 -9.71 -6.23 -0.79
N ASP A 38 -10.62 -5.60 -0.04
CA ASP A 38 -11.96 -5.32 -0.56
C ASP A 38 -11.92 -4.25 -1.66
N TRP A 39 -11.07 -3.22 -1.50
CA TRP A 39 -10.79 -2.24 -2.57
C TRP A 39 -10.26 -2.92 -3.83
N ILE A 40 -9.23 -3.77 -3.70
CA ILE A 40 -8.75 -4.56 -4.84
C ILE A 40 -9.87 -5.43 -5.41
N GLY A 41 -10.68 -6.06 -4.56
CA GLY A 41 -11.82 -6.89 -4.94
C GLY A 41 -12.81 -6.13 -5.82
N ILE A 42 -13.13 -4.89 -5.46
CA ILE A 42 -14.00 -4.02 -6.27
C ILE A 42 -13.38 -3.78 -7.65
N VAL A 43 -12.09 -3.46 -7.71
CA VAL A 43 -11.38 -3.20 -8.97
C VAL A 43 -11.35 -4.44 -9.87
N ILE A 44 -11.06 -5.63 -9.32
CA ILE A 44 -10.85 -6.84 -10.14
C ILE A 44 -12.13 -7.63 -10.44
N PHE A 45 -13.10 -7.64 -9.51
CA PHE A 45 -14.36 -8.37 -9.67
C PHE A 45 -15.50 -7.48 -10.15
N ASN A 46 -15.29 -6.16 -10.19
CA ASN A 46 -16.25 -5.18 -10.66
C ASN A 46 -17.61 -5.26 -9.94
N HIS A 47 -17.59 -5.50 -8.63
CA HIS A 47 -18.77 -5.40 -7.77
C HIS A 47 -18.36 -5.09 -6.33
N ALA A 48 -19.25 -4.46 -5.57
CA ALA A 48 -19.05 -4.19 -4.15
C ALA A 48 -19.09 -5.50 -3.31
N PRO A 49 -18.46 -5.53 -2.12
CA PRO A 49 -18.65 -6.63 -1.16
C PRO A 49 -20.15 -6.96 -0.94
N PRO A 50 -20.48 -8.20 -0.57
CA PRO A 50 -19.61 -9.20 0.05
C PRO A 50 -18.76 -10.00 -0.94
N PHE A 51 -17.55 -10.36 -0.51
CA PHE A 51 -16.66 -11.26 -1.24
C PHE A 51 -16.54 -12.61 -0.53
N THR A 52 -16.42 -13.69 -1.30
CA THR A 52 -16.08 -15.03 -0.78
C THR A 52 -14.66 -15.06 -0.20
N SER A 53 -14.36 -16.03 0.67
CA SER A 53 -13.01 -16.18 1.24
C SER A 53 -11.92 -16.32 0.17
N PHE A 54 -12.21 -16.99 -0.94
CA PHE A 54 -11.27 -17.15 -2.04
C PHE A 54 -11.02 -15.82 -2.78
N GLN A 55 -12.07 -15.03 -3.02
CA GLN A 55 -11.94 -13.68 -3.59
C GLN A 55 -11.09 -12.77 -2.70
N VAL A 56 -11.27 -12.82 -1.38
CA VAL A 56 -10.47 -12.03 -0.43
C VAL A 56 -9.00 -12.46 -0.45
N ILE A 57 -8.70 -13.77 -0.52
CA ILE A 57 -7.32 -14.27 -0.63
C ILE A 57 -6.68 -13.77 -1.92
N LEU A 58 -7.36 -13.92 -3.07
CA LEU A 58 -6.85 -13.46 -4.35
C LEU A 58 -6.60 -11.94 -4.35
N ALA A 59 -7.57 -11.16 -3.86
CA ALA A 59 -7.45 -9.71 -3.77
C ALA A 59 -6.32 -9.28 -2.81
N THR A 60 -6.08 -10.03 -1.73
CA THR A 60 -4.95 -9.78 -0.84
C THR A 60 -3.63 -10.00 -1.56
N LEU A 61 -3.48 -11.09 -2.32
CA LEU A 61 -2.27 -11.36 -3.09
C LEU A 61 -2.01 -10.27 -4.14
N VAL A 62 -3.06 -9.82 -4.84
CA VAL A 62 -2.96 -8.72 -5.79
C VAL A 62 -2.58 -7.41 -5.08
N HIS A 63 -3.13 -7.13 -3.90
CA HIS A 63 -2.73 -5.97 -3.09
C HIS A 63 -1.25 -6.02 -2.71
N LEU A 64 -0.71 -7.21 -2.36
CA LEU A 64 0.72 -7.37 -2.05
C LEU A 64 1.60 -7.11 -3.28
N VAL A 65 1.20 -7.61 -4.46
CA VAL A 65 1.91 -7.35 -5.72
C VAL A 65 1.88 -5.85 -6.05
N PHE A 66 0.73 -5.18 -5.88
CA PHE A 66 0.59 -3.74 -6.04
C PHE A 66 1.52 -2.96 -5.10
N GLY A 67 1.61 -3.39 -3.83
CA GLY A 67 2.62 -2.91 -2.88
C GLY A 67 4.04 -3.07 -3.42
N GLY A 68 4.40 -4.25 -3.91
CA GLY A 68 5.72 -4.47 -4.53
C GLY A 68 6.01 -3.57 -5.73
N ILE A 69 5.04 -3.34 -6.60
CA ILE A 69 5.17 -2.43 -7.75
C ILE A 69 5.44 -1.00 -7.28
N THR A 70 4.64 -0.49 -6.34
CA THR A 70 4.81 0.87 -5.82
C THR A 70 6.11 1.02 -5.02
N GLY A 71 6.53 -0.01 -4.28
CA GLY A 71 7.84 -0.03 -3.61
C GLY A 71 9.02 -0.03 -4.60
N THR A 72 8.87 -0.70 -5.75
CA THR A 72 9.82 -0.61 -6.86
C THR A 72 9.92 0.83 -7.35
N ILE A 73 8.79 1.46 -7.67
CA ILE A 73 8.73 2.86 -8.12
C ILE A 73 9.44 3.78 -7.10
N PHE A 74 9.17 3.62 -5.82
CA PHE A 74 9.81 4.40 -4.74
C PHE A 74 11.35 4.33 -4.79
N VAL A 75 11.93 3.14 -4.93
CA VAL A 75 13.39 2.96 -4.96
C VAL A 75 14.02 3.54 -6.23
N TYR A 76 13.28 3.65 -7.34
CA TYR A 76 13.76 4.32 -8.56
C TYR A 76 13.62 5.84 -8.50
N LEU A 77 12.52 6.35 -7.93
CA LEU A 77 12.27 7.79 -7.78
C LEU A 77 13.21 8.49 -6.79
N ILE A 78 13.85 7.74 -5.89
CA ILE A 78 14.83 8.27 -4.94
C ILE A 78 16.22 7.79 -5.39
N PRO A 79 16.85 8.50 -6.36
CA PRO A 79 18.02 8.00 -7.10
C PRO A 79 19.24 7.68 -6.24
N GLN A 80 19.31 8.22 -5.02
CA GLN A 80 20.20 7.76 -3.97
C GLN A 80 19.48 7.93 -2.64
N VAL A 81 19.41 6.88 -1.83
CA VAL A 81 18.96 6.97 -0.44
C VAL A 81 20.02 7.75 0.35
N THR A 82 20.12 9.05 0.07
CA THR A 82 20.70 10.00 1.01
C THR A 82 19.82 9.90 2.25
N SER A 83 20.44 9.56 3.38
CA SER A 83 19.77 9.27 4.65
C SER A 83 18.90 10.42 5.17
N LYS A 84 19.04 11.62 4.62
CA LYS A 84 18.27 12.80 5.03
C LYS A 84 16.79 12.62 4.67
N ASN A 85 15.98 12.58 5.72
CA ASN A 85 14.51 12.60 5.70
C ASN A 85 13.86 11.45 4.91
N LEU A 86 14.47 10.26 4.88
CA LEU A 86 13.94 9.12 4.14
C LEU A 86 12.53 8.70 4.62
N LEU A 87 12.28 8.73 5.93
CA LEU A 87 10.96 8.43 6.49
C LEU A 87 9.90 9.42 5.99
N PHE A 88 10.23 10.71 5.94
CA PHE A 88 9.34 11.73 5.38
C PHE A 88 9.09 11.52 3.89
N LYS A 89 10.12 11.18 3.10
CA LYS A 89 9.95 10.84 1.68
C LYS A 89 9.07 9.61 1.49
N GLY A 90 9.22 8.59 2.34
CA GLY A 90 8.37 7.40 2.36
C GLY A 90 6.92 7.73 2.68
N TRP A 91 6.69 8.48 3.76
CA TRP A 91 5.37 8.97 4.15
C TRP A 91 4.71 9.79 3.04
N LEU A 92 5.42 10.76 2.46
CA LEU A 92 4.92 11.59 1.36
C LEU A 92 4.60 10.74 0.12
N PHE A 93 5.44 9.75 -0.20
CA PHE A 93 5.18 8.82 -1.29
C PHE A 93 3.93 7.97 -1.05
N GLY A 94 3.78 7.38 0.14
CA GLY A 94 2.60 6.60 0.51
C GLY A 94 1.32 7.42 0.42
N PHE A 95 1.34 8.64 0.95
CA PHE A 95 0.22 9.58 0.84
C PHE A 95 -0.08 9.96 -0.61
N SER A 96 0.95 10.18 -1.43
CA SER A 96 0.78 10.51 -2.86
C SER A 96 0.13 9.35 -3.62
N VAL A 97 0.57 8.11 -3.39
CA VAL A 97 -0.02 6.91 -3.99
C VAL A 97 -1.49 6.78 -3.59
N TYR A 98 -1.80 6.96 -2.31
CA TYR A 98 -3.16 6.93 -1.80
C TYR A 98 -4.06 7.99 -2.46
N LEU A 99 -3.59 9.23 -2.56
CA LEU A 99 -4.33 10.32 -3.20
C LEU A 99 -4.59 10.03 -4.69
N ILE A 100 -3.61 9.47 -5.40
CA ILE A 100 -3.74 9.07 -6.81
C ILE A 100 -4.81 7.98 -6.94
N ILE A 101 -4.79 6.96 -6.07
CA ILE A 101 -5.79 5.88 -6.07
C ILE A 101 -7.20 6.44 -5.89
N TYR A 102 -7.41 7.29 -4.87
CA TYR A 102 -8.72 7.91 -4.62
C TYR A 102 -9.20 8.76 -5.80
N SER A 103 -8.28 9.48 -6.44
CA SER A 103 -8.58 10.28 -7.62
C SER A 103 -9.01 9.38 -8.79
N LEU A 104 -8.34 8.24 -8.98
CA LEU A 104 -8.71 7.26 -10.01
C LEU A 104 -10.06 6.61 -9.72
N ASP A 105 -10.32 6.20 -8.48
CA ASP A 105 -11.59 5.58 -8.08
C ASP A 105 -12.77 6.54 -8.34
N LEU A 106 -12.59 7.83 -8.04
CA LEU A 106 -13.58 8.86 -8.32
C LEU A 106 -13.80 9.07 -9.83
N LEU A 107 -12.72 9.13 -10.63
CA LEU A 107 -12.82 9.29 -12.08
C LEU A 107 -13.46 8.09 -12.78
N LEU A 108 -13.20 6.88 -12.28
CA LEU A 108 -13.71 5.63 -12.82
C LEU A 108 -15.12 5.27 -12.32
N HIS A 109 -15.68 6.05 -11.39
CA HIS A 109 -17.02 5.85 -10.82
C HIS A 109 -17.22 4.42 -10.28
N LEU A 110 -16.21 3.87 -9.61
CA LEU A 110 -16.27 2.50 -9.10
C LEU A 110 -17.37 2.35 -8.03
N GLU A 111 -18.34 1.47 -8.30
CA GLU A 111 -19.43 1.19 -7.37
C GLU A 111 -18.87 0.71 -6.01
N GLY A 112 -19.41 1.27 -4.92
CA GLY A 112 -18.93 0.98 -3.56
C GLY A 112 -17.75 1.84 -3.08
N LEU A 113 -17.14 2.66 -3.95
CA LEU A 113 -16.05 3.58 -3.60
C LEU A 113 -16.44 5.06 -3.69
N ALA A 114 -17.59 5.38 -4.30
CA ALA A 114 -18.02 6.75 -4.57
C ALA A 114 -18.33 7.59 -3.30
N VAL A 115 -18.72 6.96 -2.20
CA VAL A 115 -19.03 7.65 -0.93
C VAL A 115 -18.39 6.89 0.22
N MET A 116 -17.15 7.24 0.57
CA MET A 116 -16.44 6.64 1.70
C MET A 116 -16.73 7.38 3.01
N PRO A 117 -17.12 6.66 4.09
CA PRO A 117 -17.28 7.27 5.42
C PRO A 117 -15.97 7.90 5.91
N LEU A 118 -16.09 8.97 6.71
CA LEU A 118 -14.92 9.64 7.31
C LEU A 118 -14.01 8.67 8.07
N LYS A 119 -14.58 7.67 8.77
CA LYS A 119 -13.81 6.65 9.50
C LYS A 119 -12.89 5.84 8.59
N THR A 120 -13.38 5.46 7.40
CA THR A 120 -12.63 4.73 6.37
C THR A 120 -11.52 5.62 5.81
N THR A 121 -11.84 6.85 5.41
CA THR A 121 -10.84 7.81 4.91
C THR A 121 -9.73 8.11 5.92
N LEU A 122 -10.07 8.23 7.21
CA LEU A 122 -9.08 8.40 8.28
C LEU A 122 -8.25 7.12 8.50
N SER A 123 -8.89 5.95 8.45
CA SER A 123 -8.18 4.68 8.52
C SER A 123 -7.18 4.55 7.38
N ASP A 124 -7.57 4.90 6.15
CA ASP A 124 -6.70 4.78 4.99
C ASP A 124 -5.58 5.80 4.96
N PHE A 125 -5.81 7.00 5.50
CA PHE A 125 -4.73 7.96 5.76
C PHE A 125 -3.64 7.38 6.68
N ILE A 126 -4.04 6.71 7.76
CA ILE A 126 -3.12 6.04 8.68
C ILE A 126 -2.46 4.85 7.98
N GLY A 127 -3.20 4.06 7.22
CA GLY A 127 -2.67 2.93 6.47
C GLY A 127 -1.64 3.33 5.40
N ALA A 128 -1.87 4.44 4.69
CA ALA A 128 -0.92 5.03 3.75
C ALA A 128 0.34 5.54 4.46
N SER A 129 0.18 6.09 5.67
CA SER A 129 1.30 6.50 6.51
C SER A 129 2.13 5.30 6.97
N ILE A 130 1.47 4.23 7.43
CA ILE A 130 2.11 2.94 7.79
C ILE A 130 2.87 2.39 6.57
N TYR A 131 2.22 2.33 5.41
CA TYR A 131 2.82 1.84 4.17
C TYR A 131 4.10 2.61 3.84
N GLY A 132 4.02 3.94 3.77
CA GLY A 132 5.15 4.79 3.40
C GLY A 132 6.33 4.71 4.37
N LEU A 133 6.07 4.68 5.67
CA LEU A 133 7.10 4.59 6.70
C LEU A 133 7.79 3.21 6.70
N VAL A 134 7.01 2.12 6.63
CA VAL A 134 7.56 0.76 6.58
C VAL A 134 8.35 0.56 5.29
N LEU A 135 7.83 1.01 4.15
CA LEU A 135 8.52 0.96 2.86
C LEU A 135 9.89 1.62 2.93
N ALA A 136 9.95 2.85 3.46
CA ALA A 136 11.19 3.60 3.62
C ALA A 136 12.21 2.87 4.51
N GLU A 137 11.79 2.38 5.68
CA GLU A 137 12.69 1.72 6.62
C GLU A 137 13.18 0.37 6.09
N VAL A 138 12.30 -0.43 5.48
CA VAL A 138 12.68 -1.72 4.89
C VAL A 138 13.59 -1.52 3.68
N ALA A 139 13.31 -0.55 2.81
CA ALA A 139 14.18 -0.23 1.68
C ALA A 139 15.58 0.19 2.14
N LYS A 140 15.68 0.98 3.20
CA LYS A 140 16.95 1.37 3.84
C LYS A 140 17.68 0.15 4.42
N TRP A 141 16.98 -0.68 5.19
CA TRP A 141 17.54 -1.88 5.80
C TRP A 141 18.10 -2.85 4.75
N LEU A 142 17.36 -3.10 3.67
CA LEU A 142 17.80 -3.91 2.54
C LEU A 142 18.98 -3.29 1.77
N THR A 143 19.08 -1.97 1.75
CA THR A 143 20.23 -1.27 1.13
C THR A 143 21.49 -1.42 1.98
N ASN A 144 21.37 -1.27 3.30
CA ASN A 144 22.52 -1.29 4.20
C ASN A 144 23.10 -2.69 4.45
N LYS A 145 22.27 -3.74 4.45
CA LYS A 145 22.75 -5.13 4.67
C LYS A 145 23.45 -5.75 3.47
N LEU A 146 23.36 -5.12 2.29
CA LEU A 146 23.83 -5.69 1.04
C LEU A 146 24.75 -4.66 0.37
N PRO A 147 25.98 -4.49 0.89
CA PRO A 147 26.93 -3.55 0.34
C PRO A 147 27.15 -3.85 -1.15
N VAL A 148 27.03 -2.81 -1.96
CA VAL A 148 27.37 -2.85 -3.38
C VAL A 148 28.89 -2.98 -3.45
N SER A 149 29.38 -4.18 -3.75
CA SER A 149 30.75 -4.40 -4.25
C SER A 149 30.76 -4.44 -5.76
#